data_AF-A0A928CHM0-F1
#
_entry.id   AF-A0A928CHM0-F1
#
_cell.length_a   1.000
_cell.length_b   1.000
_cell.length_c   1.000
_cell.angle_alpha   90.00
_cell.angle_beta   90.00
_cell.angle_gamma   90.00
#
_symmetry.space_group_name_H-M   'P 1'
#
loop_
_entity.id
_entity.type
_entity.pdbx_description
1 polymer ?
#
loop_
_entity_poly.entity_id
_entity_poly.type
_entity_poly.pdbx_seq_one_letter_code
_entity_poly.pdbx_strand_id
1 'polypeptide(L)'
;EGRKIDPHNVCYVGLRDIDVGEKRLMKEAGVTAFTMSDIDRKGFAKILNQIVLFFKTHADVVHVSFDMDVIDPMFAPGVGIPLPGGLNYREALLLMEEMASTKLVKSVEIVEVNPVLDVRNQTALMAVELLARLLGKTIY
;
A
#
# COMPACT_ATOMS: atom_id res chain seq x y z
N GLU A 1 -8.91 -21.03 14.35
CA GLU A 1 -7.59 -20.40 14.47
C GLU A 1 -6.60 -21.19 13.62
N GLY A 2 -5.63 -20.52 13.00
CA GLY A 2 -4.70 -21.09 12.03
C GLY A 2 -4.12 -19.99 11.13
N ARG A 3 -3.06 -20.32 10.37
CA ARG A 3 -2.45 -19.41 9.39
C ARG A 3 -3.48 -19.04 8.33
N LYS A 4 -3.97 -17.78 8.36
CA LYS A 4 -4.99 -17.28 7.43
C LYS A 4 -4.44 -17.02 6.03
N ILE A 5 -3.16 -16.64 5.94
CA ILE A 5 -2.48 -16.26 4.70
C ILE A 5 -1.09 -16.90 4.70
N ASP A 6 -0.65 -17.41 3.53
CA ASP A 6 0.73 -17.80 3.31
C ASP A 6 1.61 -16.54 3.09
N PRO A 7 2.63 -16.26 3.93
CA PRO A 7 3.71 -15.31 3.68
C PRO A 7 4.24 -15.20 2.25
N HIS A 8 4.32 -16.29 1.48
CA HIS A 8 4.75 -16.22 0.07
C HIS A 8 3.74 -15.48 -0.82
N ASN A 9 2.49 -15.35 -0.37
CA ASN A 9 1.42 -14.60 -1.03
C ASN A 9 1.27 -13.18 -0.46
N VAL A 10 2.17 -12.74 0.43
CA VAL A 10 2.16 -11.40 1.02
C VAL A 10 3.18 -10.51 0.33
N CYS A 11 2.74 -9.32 -0.07
CA CYS A 11 3.57 -8.29 -0.68
C CYS A 11 3.37 -6.96 0.06
N TYR A 12 4.42 -6.49 0.74
CA TYR A 12 4.45 -5.16 1.34
C TYR A 12 4.99 -4.12 0.35
N VAL A 13 4.43 -2.92 0.37
CA VAL A 13 4.78 -1.83 -0.56
C VAL A 13 4.95 -0.54 0.25
N GLY A 14 6.01 0.21 -0.04
CA GLY A 14 6.26 1.52 0.59
C GLY A 14 6.88 1.43 1.99
N LEU A 15 7.43 0.26 2.37
CA LEU A 15 8.10 0.10 3.65
C LEU A 15 9.33 1.01 3.74
N ARG A 16 9.47 1.70 4.88
CA ARG A 16 10.58 2.64 5.12
C ARG A 16 11.08 2.71 6.56
N ASP A 17 10.36 2.09 7.50
CA ASP A 17 10.79 1.90 8.88
C ASP A 17 10.41 0.48 9.29
N ILE A 18 11.42 -0.33 9.64
CA ILE A 18 11.24 -1.75 9.96
C ILE A 18 12.28 -2.12 11.00
N ASP A 19 11.85 -2.77 12.08
CA ASP A 19 12.75 -3.25 13.11
C ASP A 19 13.62 -4.42 12.61
N VAL A 20 14.80 -4.57 13.21
CA VAL A 20 15.73 -5.67 12.88
C VAL A 20 15.07 -7.05 13.04
N GLY A 21 14.22 -7.20 14.06
CA GLY A 21 13.46 -8.42 14.31
C GLY A 21 12.45 -8.71 13.20
N GLU A 22 11.67 -7.72 12.81
CA GLU A 22 10.67 -7.84 11.74
C GLU A 22 11.32 -8.16 10.41
N LYS A 23 12.38 -7.43 10.04
CA LYS A 23 13.13 -7.68 8.81
C LYS A 23 13.63 -9.12 8.71
N ARG A 24 14.12 -9.67 9.83
CA ARG A 24 14.55 -11.08 9.89
C ARG A 24 13.36 -12.02 9.69
N LEU A 25 12.28 -11.82 10.43
CA LEU A 25 11.07 -12.67 10.35
C LEU A 25 10.44 -12.66 8.95
N MET A 26 10.31 -11.48 8.33
CA MET A 26 9.78 -11.33 6.97
C MET A 26 10.62 -12.10 5.96
N LYS A 27 11.94 -12.00 6.07
CA LYS A 27 12.87 -12.71 5.19
C LYS A 27 12.83 -14.22 5.39
N GLU A 28 12.82 -14.69 6.63
CA GLU A 28 12.71 -16.11 6.97
C GLU A 28 11.36 -16.71 6.52
N ALA A 29 10.29 -15.92 6.59
CA ALA A 29 8.95 -16.34 6.20
C ALA A 29 8.72 -16.35 4.67
N GLY A 30 9.58 -15.70 3.88
CA GLY A 30 9.43 -15.59 2.42
C GLY A 30 8.48 -14.47 1.96
N VAL A 31 8.31 -13.43 2.77
CA VAL A 31 7.48 -12.27 2.42
C VAL A 31 8.14 -11.43 1.34
N THR A 32 7.38 -11.02 0.34
CA THR A 32 7.83 -10.05 -0.67
C THR A 32 7.68 -8.63 -0.13
N ALA A 33 8.70 -7.80 -0.31
CA ALA A 33 8.70 -6.42 0.16
C ALA A 33 9.33 -5.48 -0.89
N PHE A 34 8.63 -4.39 -1.18
CA PHE A 34 9.12 -3.25 -1.96
C PHE A 34 9.23 -2.03 -1.05
N THR A 35 10.47 -1.66 -0.74
CA THR A 35 10.76 -0.51 0.14
C THR A 35 10.68 0.81 -0.63
N MET A 36 10.63 1.94 0.08
CA MET A 36 10.79 3.25 -0.56
C MET A 36 12.14 3.36 -1.28
N SER A 37 13.22 2.75 -0.75
CA SER A 37 14.51 2.65 -1.46
C SER A 37 14.43 1.87 -2.77
N ASP A 38 13.58 0.85 -2.88
CA ASP A 38 13.35 0.15 -4.14
C ASP A 38 12.63 1.04 -5.15
N ILE A 39 11.62 1.78 -4.67
CA ILE A 39 10.85 2.74 -5.48
C ILE A 39 11.75 3.84 -6.01
N ASP A 40 12.59 4.44 -5.15
CA ASP A 40 13.54 5.50 -5.53
C ASP A 40 14.55 5.02 -6.58
N ARG A 41 15.09 3.81 -6.40
CA ARG A 41 16.15 3.28 -7.28
C ARG A 41 15.64 2.76 -8.62
N LYS A 42 14.46 2.12 -8.62
CA LYS A 42 13.93 1.40 -9.79
C LYS A 42 12.82 2.19 -10.50
N GLY A 43 12.26 3.20 -9.85
CA GLY A 43 11.10 3.96 -10.30
C GLY A 43 9.79 3.26 -9.95
N PHE A 44 8.81 4.05 -9.51
CA PHE A 44 7.50 3.55 -9.07
C PHE A 44 6.80 2.68 -10.11
N ALA A 45 6.78 3.10 -11.39
CA ALA A 45 6.12 2.33 -12.46
C ALA A 45 6.68 0.90 -12.60
N LYS A 46 8.00 0.73 -12.43
CA LYS A 46 8.63 -0.59 -12.52
C LYS A 46 8.30 -1.46 -11.30
N ILE A 47 8.19 -0.86 -10.13
CA ILE A 47 7.75 -1.54 -8.91
C ILE A 47 6.28 -1.95 -9.02
N LEU A 48 5.42 -1.06 -9.51
CA LEU A 48 4.00 -1.32 -9.69
C LEU A 48 3.74 -2.50 -10.63
N ASN A 49 4.46 -2.57 -11.76
CA ASN A 49 4.38 -3.72 -12.66
C ASN A 49 4.79 -5.04 -11.97
N GLN A 50 5.78 -5.01 -11.08
CA GLN A 50 6.18 -6.18 -10.31
C GLN A 50 5.12 -6.58 -9.27
N ILE A 51 4.49 -5.61 -8.61
CA ILE A 51 3.38 -5.85 -7.65
C ILE A 51 2.20 -6.52 -8.38
N VAL A 52 1.78 -5.96 -9.51
CA VAL A 52 0.67 -6.51 -10.32
C VAL A 52 1.01 -7.92 -10.81
N LEU A 53 2.23 -8.14 -11.30
CA LEU A 53 2.68 -9.45 -11.76
C LEU A 53 2.73 -10.46 -10.61
N PHE A 54 3.19 -10.05 -9.42
CA PHE A 54 3.23 -10.88 -8.23
C PHE A 54 1.82 -11.42 -7.92
N PHE A 55 0.83 -10.54 -7.77
CA PHE A 55 -0.52 -10.98 -7.43
C PHE A 55 -1.19 -11.80 -8.55
N LYS A 56 -0.97 -11.46 -9.83
CA LYS A 56 -1.47 -12.26 -10.96
C LYS A 56 -0.89 -13.68 -11.02
N THR A 57 0.27 -13.92 -10.43
CA THR A 57 0.93 -15.23 -10.45
C THR A 57 0.76 -16.03 -9.16
N HIS A 58 0.45 -15.36 -8.04
CA HIS A 58 0.40 -16.00 -6.71
C HIS A 58 -1.02 -16.14 -6.14
N ALA A 59 -2.02 -15.43 -6.66
CA ALA A 59 -3.34 -15.39 -6.05
C ALA A 59 -4.50 -15.26 -7.05
N ASP A 60 -5.58 -15.99 -6.78
CA ASP A 60 -6.87 -15.85 -7.49
C ASP A 60 -7.70 -14.66 -6.96
N VAL A 61 -7.45 -14.28 -5.70
CA VAL A 61 -8.14 -13.19 -4.99
C VAL A 61 -7.18 -12.45 -4.08
N VAL A 62 -7.32 -11.12 -4.04
CA VAL A 62 -6.46 -10.21 -3.30
C VAL A 62 -7.28 -9.44 -2.26
N HIS A 63 -6.69 -9.32 -1.08
CA HIS A 63 -7.09 -8.36 -0.06
C HIS A 63 -6.09 -7.20 -0.05
N VAL A 64 -6.59 -5.96 -0.09
CA VAL A 64 -5.76 -4.76 0.05
C VAL A 64 -5.94 -4.21 1.45
N SER A 65 -4.89 -4.29 2.28
CA SER A 65 -4.80 -3.56 3.55
C SER A 65 -3.99 -2.30 3.30
N PHE A 66 -4.66 -1.14 3.24
CA PHE A 66 -4.00 0.13 2.96
C PHE A 66 -3.91 0.98 4.22
N ASP A 67 -2.71 1.06 4.76
CA ASP A 67 -2.37 1.99 5.82
C ASP A 67 -2.13 3.38 5.24
N MET A 68 -2.87 4.40 5.73
CA MET A 68 -2.70 5.76 5.25
C MET A 68 -1.32 6.34 5.58
N ASP A 69 -0.61 5.78 6.56
CA ASP A 69 0.74 6.19 6.90
C ASP A 69 1.77 5.83 5.83
N VAL A 70 1.45 5.02 4.82
CA VAL A 70 2.36 4.73 3.70
C VAL A 70 2.62 5.99 2.86
N ILE A 71 1.68 6.93 2.88
CA ILE A 71 1.73 8.19 2.14
C ILE A 71 2.56 9.19 2.94
N ASP A 72 3.37 9.98 2.23
CA ASP A 72 4.17 11.02 2.86
C ASP A 72 3.29 12.01 3.65
N PRO A 73 3.67 12.41 4.89
CA PRO A 73 2.90 13.33 5.72
C PRO A 73 2.63 14.69 5.09
N MET A 74 3.42 15.12 4.08
CA MET A 74 3.10 16.30 3.28
C MET A 74 1.73 16.19 2.58
N PHE A 75 1.29 14.97 2.29
CA PHE A 75 0.02 14.66 1.65
C PHE A 75 -1.01 14.06 2.61
N ALA A 76 -0.57 13.25 3.58
CA ALA A 76 -1.43 12.57 4.56
C ALA A 76 -1.01 12.90 6.01
N PRO A 77 -1.25 14.13 6.51
CA PRO A 77 -0.80 14.53 7.85
C PRO A 77 -1.56 13.84 8.99
N GLY A 78 -2.79 13.38 8.73
CA GLY A 78 -3.70 12.82 9.71
C GLY A 78 -3.55 11.33 9.89
N VAL A 79 -2.37 10.88 10.37
CA VAL A 79 -2.07 9.48 10.65
C VAL A 79 -1.42 9.31 12.02
N GLY A 80 -1.47 8.10 12.59
CA GLY A 80 -0.90 7.82 13.91
C GLY A 80 0.62 8.06 14.00
N ILE A 81 1.37 7.56 13.01
CA ILE A 81 2.84 7.63 12.97
C ILE A 81 3.29 8.26 11.63
N PRO A 82 3.34 9.59 11.54
CA PRO A 82 3.74 10.26 10.30
C PRO A 82 5.27 10.12 10.07
N LEU A 83 5.66 9.37 9.04
CA LEU A 83 7.06 9.19 8.65
C LEU A 83 7.36 9.86 7.29
N PRO A 84 8.29 10.82 7.19
CA PRO A 84 8.70 11.40 5.90
C PRO A 84 9.28 10.37 4.92
N GLY A 85 9.28 10.71 3.64
CA GLY A 85 9.80 9.86 2.56
C GLY A 85 8.84 8.74 2.16
N GLY A 86 7.54 8.98 2.27
CA GLY A 86 6.49 8.04 1.86
C GLY A 86 6.11 8.17 0.39
N LEU A 87 5.08 7.41 -0.03
CA LEU A 87 4.50 7.57 -1.35
C LEU A 87 3.92 8.98 -1.52
N ASN A 88 4.06 9.55 -2.71
CA ASN A 88 3.27 10.74 -3.04
C ASN A 88 1.83 10.36 -3.41
N TYR A 89 0.93 11.36 -3.42
CA TYR A 89 -0.48 11.10 -3.68
C TYR A 89 -0.75 10.48 -5.07
N ARG A 90 0.00 10.87 -6.10
CA ARG A 90 -0.19 10.34 -7.46
C ARG A 90 0.21 8.87 -7.56
N GLU A 91 1.27 8.47 -6.85
CA GLU A 91 1.71 7.07 -6.76
C GLU A 91 0.65 6.21 -6.08
N ALA A 92 0.09 6.67 -4.96
CA ALA A 92 -0.98 5.97 -4.25
C ALA A 92 -2.24 5.80 -5.13
N LEU A 93 -2.67 6.86 -5.85
CA LEU A 93 -3.79 6.78 -6.79
C LEU A 93 -3.53 5.76 -7.90
N LEU A 94 -2.33 5.80 -8.49
CA LEU A 94 -1.96 4.89 -9.58
C LEU A 94 -1.88 3.43 -9.09
N LEU A 95 -1.38 3.18 -7.87
CA LEU A 95 -1.41 1.86 -7.25
C LEU A 95 -2.83 1.33 -7.16
N MET A 96 -3.78 2.13 -6.67
CA MET A 96 -5.18 1.74 -6.54
C MET A 96 -5.83 1.43 -7.89
N GLU A 97 -5.56 2.26 -8.90
CA GLU A 97 -6.08 2.07 -10.25
C GLU A 97 -5.53 0.79 -10.91
N GLU A 98 -4.23 0.52 -10.79
CA GLU A 98 -3.62 -0.70 -11.31
C GLU A 98 -4.09 -1.95 -10.55
N MET A 99 -4.25 -1.87 -9.23
CA MET A 99 -4.79 -2.98 -8.45
C MET A 99 -6.26 -3.26 -8.81
N ALA A 100 -7.07 -2.23 -9.06
CA ALA A 100 -8.43 -2.38 -9.57
C ALA A 100 -8.45 -3.07 -10.95
N SER A 101 -7.54 -2.69 -11.84
CA SER A 101 -7.44 -3.22 -13.21
C SER A 101 -7.19 -4.73 -13.24
N THR A 102 -6.56 -5.29 -12.20
CA THR A 102 -6.35 -6.73 -12.06
C THR A 102 -7.64 -7.53 -11.95
N LYS A 103 -8.73 -6.93 -11.45
CA LYS A 103 -9.99 -7.59 -11.05
C LYS A 103 -9.83 -8.68 -9.97
N LEU A 104 -8.65 -8.79 -9.35
CA LEU A 104 -8.35 -9.77 -8.30
C LEU A 104 -8.76 -9.27 -6.92
N VAL A 105 -8.81 -7.95 -6.70
CA VAL A 105 -9.18 -7.36 -5.40
C VAL A 105 -10.64 -7.67 -5.06
N LYS A 106 -10.87 -8.37 -3.94
CA LYS A 106 -12.23 -8.72 -3.45
C LYS A 106 -12.55 -8.16 -2.08
N SER A 107 -11.56 -7.67 -1.37
CA SER A 107 -11.75 -7.00 -0.09
C SER A 107 -10.67 -5.94 0.08
N VAL A 108 -11.02 -4.90 0.82
CA VAL A 108 -10.13 -3.78 1.13
C VAL A 108 -10.44 -3.26 2.52
N GLU A 109 -9.41 -2.84 3.24
CA GLU A 109 -9.51 -1.95 4.37
C GLU A 109 -8.60 -0.74 4.16
N ILE A 110 -9.05 0.42 4.62
CA ILE A 110 -8.24 1.65 4.70
C ILE A 110 -8.20 2.05 6.17
N VAL A 111 -6.99 2.11 6.72
CA VAL A 111 -6.76 2.21 8.17
C VAL A 111 -5.86 3.40 8.51
N GLU A 112 -5.67 3.64 9.81
CA GLU A 112 -4.77 4.66 10.39
C GLU A 112 -5.07 6.13 10.02
N VAL A 113 -6.30 6.44 9.59
CA VAL A 113 -6.76 7.83 9.57
C VAL A 113 -6.94 8.32 11.02
N ASN A 114 -6.23 9.37 11.38
CA ASN A 114 -6.32 10.04 12.67
C ASN A 114 -6.83 11.49 12.50
N PRO A 115 -8.14 11.75 12.72
CA PRO A 115 -8.74 13.08 12.58
C PRO A 115 -8.15 14.15 13.51
N VAL A 116 -7.54 13.76 14.64
CA VAL A 116 -6.95 14.70 15.60
C VAL A 116 -5.71 15.37 15.02
N LEU A 117 -4.95 14.63 14.21
CA LEU A 117 -3.73 15.10 13.55
C LEU A 117 -3.98 15.61 12.13
N ASP A 118 -5.17 15.35 11.59
CA ASP A 118 -5.50 15.72 10.22
C ASP A 118 -5.76 17.22 10.05
N VAL A 119 -5.47 17.72 8.84
CA VAL A 119 -5.72 19.12 8.49
C VAL A 119 -6.94 19.17 7.60
N ARG A 120 -8.06 19.68 8.14
CA ARG A 120 -9.31 19.86 7.38
C ARG A 120 -9.77 18.57 6.68
N ASN A 121 -9.60 17.42 7.35
CA ASN A 121 -10.00 16.11 6.84
C ASN A 121 -9.27 15.70 5.55
N GLN A 122 -8.12 16.30 5.25
CA GLN A 122 -7.35 16.05 4.02
C GLN A 122 -7.02 14.57 3.85
N THR A 123 -6.56 13.92 4.91
CA THR A 123 -6.17 12.50 4.89
C THR A 123 -7.39 11.60 4.73
N ALA A 124 -8.49 11.91 5.41
CA ALA A 124 -9.73 11.17 5.25
C ALA A 124 -10.36 11.32 3.85
N LEU A 125 -10.32 12.53 3.27
CA LEU A 125 -10.79 12.75 1.89
C LEU A 125 -9.90 12.01 0.89
N MET A 126 -8.59 11.94 1.15
CA MET A 126 -7.65 11.15 0.36
C MET A 126 -7.97 9.66 0.42
N ALA A 127 -8.24 9.11 1.62
CA ALA A 127 -8.68 7.72 1.79
C ALA A 127 -9.92 7.40 0.95
N VAL A 128 -10.92 8.28 0.91
CA VAL A 128 -12.12 8.12 0.09
C VAL A 128 -11.79 8.09 -1.40
N GLU A 129 -10.92 8.98 -1.87
CA GLU A 129 -10.52 9.01 -3.29
C GLU A 129 -9.72 7.76 -3.68
N LEU A 130 -8.81 7.29 -2.82
CA LEU A 130 -8.06 6.05 -3.03
C LEU A 130 -9.00 4.84 -3.13
N LEU A 131 -9.99 4.76 -2.24
CA LEU A 131 -11.02 3.72 -2.32
C LEU A 131 -11.80 3.80 -3.63
N ALA A 132 -12.20 5.02 -4.04
CA ALA A 132 -12.92 5.20 -5.30
C ALA A 132 -12.09 4.73 -6.50
N ARG A 133 -10.77 5.01 -6.52
CA ARG A 133 -9.85 4.48 -7.54
C ARG A 133 -9.80 2.96 -7.54
N LEU A 134 -9.69 2.35 -6.36
CA LEU A 134 -9.65 0.89 -6.23
C LEU A 134 -10.97 0.23 -6.67
N LEU A 135 -12.09 0.94 -6.53
CA LEU A 135 -13.41 0.51 -6.98
C LEU A 135 -13.70 0.82 -8.47
N GLY A 136 -12.69 1.29 -9.22
CA GLY A 136 -12.76 1.45 -10.67
C GLY A 136 -13.03 2.87 -11.17
N LYS A 137 -12.96 3.90 -10.31
CA LYS A 137 -12.99 5.30 -10.77
C LYS A 137 -11.74 5.59 -11.61
N THR A 138 -11.90 5.86 -12.89
CA THR A 138 -10.83 6.36 -13.78
C THR A 138 -11.02 7.85 -14.06
N ILE A 139 -9.98 8.49 -14.58
CA ILE A 139 -10.09 9.88 -15.09
C ILE A 139 -10.67 9.89 -16.51
N TYR A 140 -10.39 8.85 -17.29
CA TYR A 140 -10.84 8.66 -18.67
C TYR A 140 -11.29 7.22 -18.89
#